data_AF-A0A3B8QQB4-F1
#
_entry.id   AF-A0A3B8QQB4-F1
#
_cell.length_a   1.000
_cell.length_b   1.000
_cell.length_c   1.000
_cell.angle_alpha   90.00
_cell.angle_beta   90.00
_cell.angle_gamma   90.00
#
_symmetry.space_group_name_H-M   'P 1'
#
loop_
_entity.id
_entity.type
_entity.pdbx_description
1 polymer ?
#
loop_
_entity_poly.entity_id
_entity_poly.type
_entity_poly.pdbx_seq_one_letter_code
_entity_poly.pdbx_strand_id
1 'polypeptide(L)'
;MNRNFERPISLGLVIASRAFFSPEPCAQAREDVLKQMNLLGISCITLPFDATANGAIQSVDDATKYASFFKEHRGTLDGLVIVCPNFGDEIAIAELINRT
;
A
#
# COMPACT_ATOMS: atom_id res chain seq x y z
N MET A 1 -11.74 -16.51 -22.53
CA MET A 1 -12.09 -15.71 -21.35
C MET A 1 -11.16 -16.18 -20.24
N ASN A 2 -10.09 -15.43 -19.97
CA ASN A 2 -9.12 -15.81 -18.93
C ASN A 2 -9.83 -15.80 -17.58
N ARG A 3 -9.72 -16.89 -16.83
CA ARG A 3 -10.26 -16.95 -15.47
C ARG A 3 -9.31 -16.18 -14.57
N ASN A 4 -9.82 -15.28 -13.73
CA ASN A 4 -9.01 -14.45 -12.83
C ASN A 4 -8.05 -15.25 -11.93
N PHE A 5 -8.29 -16.55 -11.74
CA PHE A 5 -7.45 -17.46 -10.94
C PHE A 5 -6.21 -18.02 -11.68
N GLU A 6 -6.09 -17.80 -12.99
CA GLU A 6 -4.98 -18.29 -13.81
C GLU A 6 -3.81 -17.28 -13.90
N ARG A 7 -4.03 -16.04 -13.45
CA ARG A 7 -2.98 -15.00 -13.38
C ARG A 7 -2.40 -14.89 -11.97
N PRO A 8 -1.13 -14.43 -11.81
CA PRO A 8 -0.58 -14.10 -10.51
C PRO A 8 -1.49 -13.12 -9.75
N ILE A 9 -1.59 -13.31 -8.43
CA ILE A 9 -2.28 -12.36 -7.54
C ILE A 9 -1.53 -11.03 -7.59
N SER A 10 -2.25 -9.92 -7.72
CA SER A 10 -1.70 -8.57 -7.69
C SER A 10 -2.31 -7.77 -6.54
N LEU A 11 -1.48 -7.27 -5.63
CA LEU A 11 -1.92 -6.55 -4.44
C LEU A 11 -1.35 -5.13 -4.39
N GLY A 12 -2.19 -4.18 -3.96
CA GLY A 12 -1.77 -2.83 -3.65
C GLY A 12 -1.19 -2.77 -2.24
N LEU A 13 0.08 -2.39 -2.10
CA LEU A 13 0.74 -2.29 -0.79
C LEU A 13 0.70 -0.86 -0.26
N VAL A 14 0.27 -0.73 0.99
CA VAL A 14 0.22 0.51 1.75
C VAL A 14 0.94 0.31 3.06
N ILE A 15 1.96 1.13 3.33
CA ILE A 15 2.56 1.23 4.67
C ILE A 15 1.81 2.32 5.41
N ALA A 16 1.37 2.06 6.63
CA ALA A 16 0.65 3.03 7.45
C ALA A 16 1.46 3.44 8.68
N SER A 17 1.42 4.73 8.99
CA SER A 17 2.12 5.31 10.13
C SER A 17 1.40 6.56 10.62
N ARG A 18 1.99 7.27 11.58
CA ARG A 18 1.56 8.59 12.05
C ARG A 18 2.77 9.53 12.11
N ALA A 19 2.53 10.82 11.95
CA ALA A 19 3.57 11.85 11.81
C ALA A 19 4.57 11.94 12.98
N PHE A 20 4.24 11.40 14.16
CA PHE A 20 5.10 11.43 15.34
C PHE A 20 5.93 10.16 15.55
N PHE A 21 5.75 9.11 14.74
CA PHE A 21 6.56 7.89 14.82
C PHE A 21 7.84 7.99 13.99
N SER A 22 8.85 7.21 14.38
CA SER A 22 10.10 7.08 13.62
C SER A 22 9.82 6.61 12.18
N PRO A 23 10.55 7.15 11.18
CA PRO A 23 10.44 6.72 9.79
C PRO A 23 10.98 5.32 9.52
N GLU A 24 11.95 4.86 10.32
CA GLU A 24 12.75 3.67 10.06
C GLU A 24 11.91 2.38 9.96
N PRO A 25 10.93 2.11 10.85
CA PRO A 25 10.05 0.95 10.71
C PRO A 25 9.24 0.92 9.42
N CYS A 26 8.92 2.09 8.83
CA CYS A 26 8.16 2.16 7.59
C CYS A 26 9.00 1.67 6.40
N ALA A 27 10.25 2.14 6.32
CA ALA A 27 11.19 1.73 5.27
C ALA A 27 11.50 0.23 5.37
N GLN A 28 11.82 -0.25 6.58
CA GLN A 28 12.13 -1.66 6.80
C GLN A 28 10.95 -2.57 6.44
N ALA A 29 9.74 -2.24 6.92
CA ALA A 29 8.55 -3.03 6.62
C ALA A 29 8.21 -3.05 5.13
N ARG A 30 8.41 -1.93 4.42
CA ARG A 30 8.24 -1.89 2.96
C ARG A 30 9.17 -2.88 2.27
N GLU A 31 10.46 -2.86 2.60
CA GLU A 31 11.42 -3.77 2.02
C GLU A 31 11.07 -5.24 2.30
N ASP A 32 10.75 -5.56 3.55
CA ASP A 32 10.46 -6.93 3.96
C ASP A 32 9.21 -7.46 3.26
N VAL A 33 8.15 -6.65 3.17
CA VAL A 33 6.91 -7.05 2.49
C VAL A 33 7.13 -7.20 0.98
N LEU A 34 7.87 -6.31 0.34
CA LEU A 34 8.21 -6.45 -1.09
C LEU A 34 9.03 -7.71 -1.35
N LYS A 35 10.03 -8.01 -0.51
CA LYS A 35 10.81 -9.26 -0.58
C LYS A 35 9.90 -10.49 -0.41
N GLN A 36 9.00 -10.49 0.59
CA GLN A 36 8.09 -11.61 0.82
C GLN A 36 7.06 -11.79 -0.30
N MET A 37 6.46 -10.72 -0.81
CA MET A 37 5.51 -10.81 -1.94
C MET A 37 6.19 -11.39 -3.19
N ASN A 38 7.43 -10.99 -3.47
CA ASN A 38 8.20 -11.57 -4.57
C ASN A 38 8.47 -13.07 -4.38
N LEU A 39 8.84 -13.51 -3.17
CA LEU A 39 9.04 -14.94 -2.86
C LEU A 39 7.77 -15.76 -3.03
N LEU A 40 6.60 -15.16 -2.74
CA LEU A 40 5.29 -15.80 -2.89
C LEU A 40 4.74 -15.73 -4.33
N GLY A 41 5.43 -15.09 -5.27
CA GLY A 41 4.95 -14.88 -6.63
C GLY A 41 3.75 -13.92 -6.71
N ILE A 42 3.58 -13.05 -5.72
CA ILE A 42 2.53 -12.02 -5.68
C ILE A 42 3.10 -10.73 -6.29
N SER A 43 2.42 -10.22 -7.31
CA SER A 43 2.75 -8.91 -7.88
C SER A 43 2.35 -7.81 -6.92
N CYS A 44 3.29 -6.94 -6.57
CA CYS A 44 3.06 -5.83 -5.64
C CYS A 44 3.10 -4.50 -6.37
N ILE A 45 2.06 -3.69 -6.19
CA ILE A 45 1.97 -2.32 -6.72
C ILE A 45 1.86 -1.37 -5.54
N THR A 46 2.71 -0.35 -5.48
CA THR A 46 2.70 0.61 -4.38
C THR A 46 3.23 1.96 -4.83
N LEU A 47 2.73 3.02 -4.22
CA LEU A 47 3.17 4.39 -4.48
C LEU A 47 4.69 4.52 -4.26
N PRO A 48 5.41 5.36 -5.04
CA PRO A 48 6.83 5.65 -4.77
C PRO A 48 7.06 6.08 -3.33
N PHE A 49 8.21 5.68 -2.76
CA PHE A 49 8.51 5.91 -1.34
C PHE A 49 8.56 7.39 -0.96
N ASP A 50 9.00 8.26 -1.87
CA ASP A 50 9.15 9.70 -1.70
C ASP A 50 7.87 10.50 -2.00
N ALA A 51 6.79 9.86 -2.44
CA ALA A 51 5.52 10.53 -2.73
C ALA A 51 4.77 10.97 -1.44
N THR A 52 5.11 10.37 -0.30
CA THR A 52 4.56 10.71 1.02
C THR A 52 5.66 10.70 2.08
N ALA A 53 5.38 11.28 3.25
CA ALA A 53 6.29 11.19 4.37
C ALA A 53 6.52 9.70 4.74
N ASN A 54 7.79 9.30 4.83
CA ASN A 54 8.23 7.95 5.22
C ASN A 54 7.71 6.83 4.28
N GLY A 55 7.25 7.17 3.08
CA GLY A 55 6.58 6.22 2.18
C GLY A 55 5.34 5.56 2.79
N ALA A 56 4.69 6.27 3.71
CA ALA A 56 3.53 5.79 4.45
C ALA A 56 2.32 6.70 4.27
N ILE A 57 1.13 6.14 4.44
CA ILE A 57 -0.10 6.90 4.63
C ILE A 57 -0.16 7.41 6.08
N GLN A 58 -0.26 8.73 6.26
CA GLN A 58 -0.30 9.37 7.57
C GLN A 58 -1.38 10.47 7.66
N SER A 59 -2.09 10.73 6.56
CA SER A 59 -3.06 11.80 6.43
C SER A 59 -4.09 11.52 5.32
N VAL A 60 -5.19 12.28 5.31
CA VAL A 60 -6.20 12.22 4.24
C VAL A 60 -5.64 12.67 2.89
N ASP A 61 -4.63 13.54 2.88
CA ASP A 61 -3.94 13.95 1.65
C ASP A 61 -3.11 12.78 1.09
N ASP A 62 -2.42 12.03 1.94
CA ASP A 62 -1.74 10.80 1.53
C ASP A 62 -2.74 9.77 1.04
N ALA A 63 -3.90 9.63 1.70
CA ALA A 63 -4.99 8.76 1.27
C ALA A 63 -5.44 9.09 -0.17
N THR A 64 -5.51 10.39 -0.50
CA THR A 64 -5.88 10.86 -1.84
C THR A 64 -4.82 10.50 -2.89
N LYS A 65 -3.54 10.61 -2.55
CA LYS A 65 -2.44 10.20 -3.44
C LYS A 65 -2.47 8.70 -3.71
N TYR A 66 -2.56 7.88 -2.65
CA TYR A 66 -2.64 6.43 -2.77
C TYR A 66 -3.89 5.99 -3.57
N ALA A 67 -5.05 6.58 -3.28
CA ALA A 67 -6.29 6.25 -3.97
C ALA A 67 -6.21 6.58 -5.47
N SER A 68 -5.65 7.74 -5.82
CA SER A 68 -5.46 8.13 -7.22
C SER A 68 -4.53 7.17 -7.95
N PHE A 69 -3.40 6.83 -7.33
CA PHE A 69 -2.45 5.86 -7.87
C PHE A 69 -3.09 4.47 -8.06
N PHE A 70 -3.82 3.95 -7.08
CA PHE A 70 -4.46 2.64 -7.23
C PHE A 70 -5.63 2.63 -8.22
N LYS A 71 -6.32 3.75 -8.45
CA LYS A 71 -7.33 3.85 -9.51
C LYS A 71 -6.74 3.60 -10.89
N GLU A 72 -5.52 4.06 -11.14
CA GLU A 72 -4.79 3.81 -12.39
C GLU A 72 -4.50 2.31 -12.59
N HIS A 73 -4.45 1.54 -11.50
CA HIS A 73 -4.19 0.10 -11.47
C HIS A 73 -5.41 -0.76 -11.12
N ARG A 74 -6.62 -0.19 -11.05
CA ARG A 74 -7.83 -0.88 -10.56
C ARG A 74 -8.22 -2.11 -11.38
N GLY A 75 -7.89 -2.11 -12.67
CA GLY A 75 -8.15 -3.24 -13.56
C GLY A 75 -7.27 -4.46 -13.30
N THR A 76 -6.16 -4.31 -12.56
CA THR A 76 -5.20 -5.40 -12.30
C THR A 76 -5.18 -5.85 -10.84
N LEU A 77 -5.42 -4.94 -9.90
CA LEU A 77 -5.40 -5.22 -8.46
C LEU A 77 -6.53 -6.15 -8.02
N ASP A 78 -6.17 -7.18 -7.25
CA ASP A 78 -7.10 -8.11 -6.61
C ASP A 78 -7.51 -7.67 -5.19
N GLY A 79 -6.74 -6.76 -4.59
CA GLY A 79 -6.98 -6.26 -3.24
C GLY A 79 -5.86 -5.36 -2.73
N LEU A 80 -6.01 -4.90 -1.49
CA LEU A 80 -5.04 -4.08 -0.78
C LEU A 80 -4.45 -4.85 0.40
N VAL A 81 -3.18 -4.61 0.68
CA VAL A 81 -2.47 -5.03 1.89
C VAL A 81 -2.01 -3.77 2.62
N ILE A 82 -2.55 -3.58 3.82
CA ILE A 82 -2.21 -2.44 4.68
C ILE A 82 -1.33 -2.96 5.80
N VAL A 83 -0.11 -2.44 5.89
CA VAL A 83 0.90 -2.86 6.86
C VAL A 83 1.11 -1.72 7.85
N CYS A 84 0.82 -2.00 9.11
CA CYS A 84 1.02 -1.07 10.22
C CYS A 84 2.24 -1.55 11.03
N PRO A 85 3.48 -1.21 10.65
CA PRO A 85 4.67 -1.64 11.41
C PRO A 85 4.74 -1.02 12.81
N ASN A 86 4.07 0.11 13.00
CA ASN A 86 3.81 0.74 14.30
C ASN A 86 2.28 0.81 14.52
N PHE A 87 1.74 2.03 14.57
CA PHE A 87 0.30 2.32 14.47
C PHE A 87 0.06 3.19 13.23
N GLY A 88 -0.96 2.87 12.44
CA GLY A 88 -1.38 3.65 11.29
C GLY A 88 -2.43 4.70 11.68
N ASP A 89 -2.57 5.75 10.87
CA ASP A 89 -3.71 6.66 10.98
C ASP A 89 -4.98 5.99 10.43
N GLU A 90 -5.89 5.58 11.31
CA GLU A 90 -7.06 4.79 10.95
C GLU A 90 -8.04 5.57 10.06
N ILE A 91 -8.12 6.89 10.23
CA ILE A 91 -8.95 7.76 9.41
C ILE A 91 -8.38 7.83 7.99
N ALA A 92 -7.07 8.05 7.86
CA ALA A 92 -6.41 8.07 6.57
C ALA A 92 -6.58 6.72 5.83
N ILE A 93 -6.44 5.60 6.53
CA ILE A 93 -6.65 4.26 5.96
C ILE A 93 -8.11 4.07 5.50
N ALA A 94 -9.08 4.45 6.33
CA ALA A 94 -10.50 4.34 5.97
C ALA A 94 -10.84 5.21 4.76
N GLU A 95 -10.31 6.44 4.72
CA GLU A 95 -10.47 7.35 3.59
C GLU A 95 -9.82 6.81 2.32
N LEU A 96 -8.66 6.17 2.40
CA LEU A 96 -8.05 5.48 1.27
C LEU A 96 -9.04 4.45 0.71
N ILE A 97 -9.50 3.51 1.55
CA ILE A 97 -10.40 2.43 1.11
C ILE A 97 -11.68 2.99 0.46
N ASN A 98 -12.30 4.00 1.08
CA ASN A 98 -13.50 4.65 0.54
C ASN A 98 -13.27 5.35 -0.80
N ARG A 99 -12.04 5.80 -1.06
CA ARG A 99 -11.68 6.56 -2.26
C ARG A 99 -11.12 5.69 -3.37
N THR A 100 -10.79 4.41 -3.14
CA THR A 100 -10.06 3.57 -4.11
C THR A 100 -10.96 2.96 -5.19
#